data_AF-A0AAV6L946-F1
#
_entry.id   AF-A0AAV6L946-F1
#
_cell.length_a   1.000
_cell.length_b   1.000
_cell.length_c   1.000
_cell.angle_alpha   90.00
_cell.angle_beta   90.00
_cell.angle_gamma   90.00
#
_symmetry.space_group_name_H-M   'P 1'
#
loop_
_entity.id
_entity.type
_entity.pdbx_description
1 polymer ?
#
loop_
_entity_poly.entity_id
_entity_poly.type
_entity_poly.pdbx_seq_one_letter_code
_entity_poly.pdbx_strand_id
1 'polypeptide(L)' 'MGIAVLSPNYCDSYFCLHELYMMIIECRKKVIPIFVDVKPSELRVLDNGSCPATELFRFREAIEEAKNTVGLTFDSSNG' A
#
# COMPACT_ATOMS: atom_id res chain seq x y z
N MET A 1 -10.56 4.93 11.63
CA MET A 1 -10.50 4.08 10.43
C MET A 1 -9.87 4.90 9.32
N GLY A 2 -8.99 4.30 8.54
CA GLY A 2 -8.40 4.90 7.34
C GLY A 2 -8.77 4.08 6.11
N ILE A 3 -8.75 4.70 4.94
CA ILE A 3 -8.93 4.02 3.66
C ILE A 3 -7.63 4.21 2.88
N ALA A 4 -7.04 3.11 2.43
CA ALA A 4 -5.85 3.14 1.60
C ALA A 4 -6.27 2.81 0.17
N VAL A 5 -6.25 3.81 -0.72
CA VAL A 5 -6.54 3.60 -2.14
C VAL A 5 -5.24 3.22 -2.83
N LEU A 6 -5.07 1.93 -3.08
CA LEU A 6 -3.90 1.34 -3.71
C LEU A 6 -4.13 1.31 -5.21
N SER A 7 -3.43 2.19 -5.92
CA SER A 7 -3.40 2.26 -7.39
C SER A 7 -2.02 1.83 -7.89
N PRO A 8 -1.84 1.62 -9.21
CA PRO A 8 -0.54 1.24 -9.78
C PRO A 8 0.58 2.21 -9.39
N ASN A 9 0.27 3.51 -9.31
CA ASN A 9 1.23 4.58 -9.01
C ASN A 9 1.38 4.82 -7.50
N TYR A 10 0.66 4.10 -6.64
CA TYR A 10 0.73 4.29 -5.18
C TYR A 10 2.12 3.95 -4.65
N CYS A 11 2.74 2.90 -5.19
CA CYS A 11 4.08 2.48 -4.80
C CYS A 11 5.20 3.37 -5.37
N ASP A 12 4.90 4.29 -6.29
CA ASP A 12 5.87 5.27 -6.80
C ASP A 12 6.02 6.50 -5.89
N SER A 13 5.02 6.78 -5.05
CA SER A 13 5.02 7.94 -4.16
C SER A 13 5.54 7.57 -2.77
N TYR A 14 6.68 8.17 -2.40
CA TYR A 14 7.25 8.06 -1.06
C TYR A 14 6.23 8.38 0.05
N PHE A 15 5.52 9.50 -0.10
CA PHE A 15 4.57 9.96 0.92
C PHE A 15 3.39 9.00 1.08
N CYS A 16 2.89 8.43 -0.02
CA CYS A 16 1.79 7.45 0.04
C CYS A 16 2.20 6.20 0.84
N LEU A 17 3.38 5.65 0.56
CA LEU A 17 3.92 4.51 1.32
C LEU A 17 4.18 4.86 2.78
N HIS A 18 4.66 6.07 3.04
CA HIS A 18 4.91 6.58 4.39
C HIS A 18 3.60 6.70 5.19
N GLU A 19 2.55 7.27 4.61
CA GLU A 19 1.24 7.36 5.26
C GLU A 19 0.65 5.99 5.56
N LEU A 20 0.76 5.03 4.63
CA LEU A 20 0.31 3.66 4.84
C LEU A 20 1.03 3.00 6.02
N TYR A 21 2.36 3.11 6.04
CA TYR A 21 3.20 2.60 7.12
C TYR A 21 2.83 3.24 8.46
N MET A 22 2.69 4.57 8.48
CA MET A 22 2.29 5.31 9.68
C MET A 22 0.93 4.86 10.20
N MET A 23 -0.04 4.62 9.31
CA MET A 23 -1.36 4.17 9.70
C MET A 23 -1.37 2.74 10.26
N ILE A 24 -0.66 1.81 9.62
CA ILE A 24 -0.70 0.38 9.95
C ILE A 24 0.26 0.02 11.08
N ILE A 25 1.51 0.50 11.02
CA ILE A 25 2.57 0.09 11.94
C ILE A 25 2.61 0.99 13.18
N GLU A 26 2.71 2.31 13.00
CA GLU A 26 2.81 3.24 14.13
C GLU A 26 1.46 3.42 14.83
N CYS A 27 0.43 3.79 14.09
CA CYS A 27 -0.88 4.10 14.66
C CYS A 27 -1.75 2.86 14.93
N ARG A 28 -1.40 1.69 14.35
CA ARG A 28 -2.22 0.46 14.37
C ARG A 28 -3.71 0.71 14.13
N LYS A 29 -4.01 1.63 13.22
CA LYS A 29 -5.39 1.99 12.87
C LYS A 29 -5.95 0.91 11.95
N LYS A 30 -7.25 0.64 12.07
CA LYS A 30 -7.97 -0.16 11.07
C LYS A 30 -7.93 0.59 9.73
N VAL A 31 -7.19 0.04 8.78
CA VAL A 31 -7.11 0.51 7.39
C VAL A 31 -7.89 -0.46 6.51
N ILE A 32 -8.71 0.06 5.61
CA ILE A 32 -9.38 -0.74 4.58
C ILE A 32 -8.66 -0.47 3.25
N PRO A 33 -7.93 -1.46 2.70
CA PRO A 33 -7.27 -1.30 1.42
C PRO A 33 -8.30 -1.45 0.28
N ILE A 34 -8.29 -0.50 -0.64
CA ILE A 34 -9.06 -0.52 -1.88
C ILE A 34 -8.05 -0.63 -3.01
N PHE A 35 -8.02 -1.77 -3.67
CA PHE A 35 -7.15 -2.03 -4.81
C PHE A 35 -7.86 -1.58 -6.07
N VAL A 36 -7.41 -0.50 -6.69
CA VAL A 36 -7.98 0.08 -7.91
C VAL A 36 -7.06 -0.24 -9.08
N ASP A 37 -7.54 -0.98 -10.06
CA ASP A 37 -6.81 -1.37 -11.28
C ASP A 37 -5.48 -2.08 -11.00
N VAL A 38 -5.35 -2.70 -9.83
CA VAL A 38 -4.14 -3.41 -9.39
C VAL A 38 -4.53 -4.65 -8.60
N LYS A 39 -3.85 -5.77 -8.83
CA LYS A 39 -4.05 -6.97 -8.01
C LYS A 39 -3.20 -6.88 -6.74
N PRO A 40 -3.69 -7.39 -5.59
CA PRO A 40 -2.88 -7.51 -4.37
C PRO A 40 -1.56 -8.27 -4.61
N SER A 41 -1.55 -9.23 -5.55
CA SER A 41 -0.36 -9.99 -5.94
C SER A 41 0.69 -9.17 -6.69
N GLU A 42 0.24 -8.15 -7.44
CA GLU A 42 1.11 -7.28 -8.26
C GLU A 42 1.63 -6.09 -7.46
N LEU A 43 0.95 -5.72 -6.38
CA LEU A 43 1.35 -4.61 -5.51
C LEU A 43 2.66 -4.93 -4.76
N ARG A 44 3.76 -4.28 -5.15
CA ARG A 44 5.07 -4.43 -4.52
C ARG A 44 5.79 -3.08 -4.46
N VAL A 45 6.47 -2.84 -3.34
CA VAL A 45 7.34 -1.66 -3.21
C VAL A 45 8.63 -1.91 -4.00
N LEU A 46 8.78 -1.17 -5.10
CA LEU A 46 9.99 -1.15 -5.91
C LEU A 46 11.05 -0.29 -5.24
N ASP A 47 12.29 -0.77 -5.24
CA ASP A 47 13.43 0.04 -4.82
C ASP A 47 13.83 0.94 -5.98
N ASN A 48 13.29 2.15 -6.00
CA ASN A 48 13.59 3.13 -7.04
C ASN A 48 14.74 4.08 -6.66
N GLY A 49 15.50 3.75 -5.60
CA GLY A 49 16.57 4.61 -5.06
C GLY A 49 16.07 5.90 -4.40
N SER A 50 14.75 6.08 -4.29
CA SER A 50 14.12 7.28 -3.72
C SER A 50 14.12 7.31 -2.20
N CYS A 51 14.43 6.19 -1.53
CA CYS A 51 14.25 6.01 -0.09
C CYS A 51 15.43 5.22 0.52
N PRO A 52 15.79 5.46 1.79
CA PRO A 52 16.78 4.64 2.49
C PRO A 52 16.27 3.20 2.67
N ALA A 53 17.19 2.23 2.61
CA ALA A 53 16.88 0.78 2.66
C ALA A 53 16.10 0.36 3.92
N THR A 54 16.28 1.07 5.03
CA THR A 54 15.56 0.85 6.29
C THR A 54 14.07 1.19 6.18
N GLU A 55 13.70 2.18 5.39
CA GLU A 55 12.30 2.54 5.15
C GLU A 55 11.64 1.64 4.12
N LEU A 56 12.40 1.17 3.12
CA LEU A 56 11.92 0.19 2.15
C LEU A 56 11.44 -1.10 2.81
N PHE A 57 12.16 -1.60 3.82
CA PHE A 57 11.74 -2.78 4.57
C PHE A 57 10.39 -2.54 5.28
N ARG A 58 10.25 -1.38 5.92
CA ARG A 58 9.03 -0.96 6.61
C ARG A 58 7.84 -0.81 5.68
N PHE A 59 8.04 -0.22 4.49
CA PHE A 59 6.99 -0.09 3.48
C PHE A 59 6.56 -1.46 2.94
N ARG A 60 7.50 -2.39 2.77
CA ARG A 60 7.17 -3.77 2.37
C ARG A 60 6.31 -4.47 3.42
N GLU A 61 6.64 -4.35 4.70
CA GLU A 61 5.80 -4.88 5.78
C GLU A 61 4.39 -4.26 5.77
N ALA A 62 4.28 -2.94 5.65
CA ALA A 62 2.98 -2.27 5.64
C ALA A 62 2.10 -2.70 4.46
N ILE A 63 2.70 -2.86 3.28
CA ILE A 63 2.01 -3.36 2.09
C ILE A 63 1.59 -4.82 2.26
N GLU A 64 2.43 -5.66 2.86
CA GLU A 64 2.10 -7.06 3.10
C GLU A 64 0.94 -7.18 4.11
N GLU A 65 0.94 -6.36 5.16
CA GLU A 65 -0.16 -6.30 6.13
C GLU A 65 -1.45 -5.79 5.47
N ALA A 66 -1.35 -4.80 4.57
CA ALA A 66 -2.48 -4.34 3.78
C ALA A 66 -3.05 -5.45 2.88
N LYS A 67 -2.21 -6.29 2.27
CA LYS A 67 -2.69 -7.45 1.46
C LYS A 67 -3.40 -8.51 2.29
N ASN A 68 -2.95 -8.73 3.53
CA ASN A 68 -3.58 -9.67 4.44
C ASN A 68 -4.88 -9.15 5.06
N THR A 69 -5.18 -7.85 4.89
CA THR A 69 -6.42 -7.25 5.34
C THR A 69 -7.52 -7.42 4.28
N VAL A 70 -8.75 -7.71 4.72
CA VAL A 70 -9.91 -7.80 3.81
C VAL A 70 -10.12 -6.45 3.13
N GLY A 71 -9.76 -6.40 1.85
CA GLY A 71 -9.87 -5.22 1.01
C GLY A 71 -10.93 -5.35 -0.08
N LEU A 72 -11.26 -4.22 -0.69
CA LEU A 72 -12.09 -4.18 -1.89
C LEU A 72 -11.19 -4.15 -3.11
N THR A 73 -11.49 -4.99 -4.11
CA THR A 73 -10.83 -4.92 -5.42
C THR A 73 -11.80 -4.26 -6.39
N PHE A 74 -11.30 -3.26 -7.11
CA PHE A 74 -12.03 -2.51 -8.12
C PHE A 74 -11.20 -2.54 -9.40
N ASP A 75 -11.83 -2.95 -10.49
CA ASP A 75 -11.20 -3.06 -11.80
C ASP A 75 -12.06 -2.24 -12.78
N SER A 76 -11.52 -1.11 -13.23
CA SER A 76 -12.16 -0.15 -14.13
C SER A 76 -12.37 -0.75 -15.52
N SER A 77 -11.58 -1.76 -15.90
CA SER A 77 -11.72 -2.51 -17.16
C SER A 77 -12.92 -3.46 -17.22
N ASN A 78 -13.58 -3.75 -16.09
CA ASN A 78 -14.80 -4.56 -16.04
C ASN A 78 -16.10 -3.71 -16.11
N GLY A 79 -16.00 -2.46 -16.56
CA GLY A 79 -17.12 -1.51 -16.70
C GLY A 79 -17.99 -1.72 -17.94
#